data_AF-A0A9R1V3N0-F1
#
_entry.id   AF-A0A9R1V3N0-F1
#
_cell.length_a   1.000
_cell.length_b   1.000
_cell.length_c   1.000
_cell.angle_alpha   90.00
_cell.angle_beta   90.00
_cell.angle_gamma   90.00
#
_symmetry.space_group_name_H-M   'P 1'
#
loop_
_entity.id
_entity.type
_entity.pdbx_description
1 polymer ?
#
loop_
_entity_poly.entity_id
_entity_poly.type
_entity_poly.pdbx_seq_one_letter_code
_entity_poly.pdbx_strand_id
1 'polypeptide(L)'
;MVDQIGTEKMVATARTNLDPLFITGRLTLQEKVRLLVNNAAGIPRLGIQGYEWWSEALHGVSDVGPGTKFLPEFHGATQFPQVITTASTFNDTLWEEIGTYNNIKLEK
;
A
#
# COMPACT_ATOMS: atom_id res chain seq x y z
N MET A 1 9.08 -29.18 29.13
CA MET A 1 7.64 -29.00 28.90
C MET A 1 7.43 -27.51 28.68
N VAL A 2 7.37 -27.09 27.41
CA VAL A 2 7.22 -25.68 27.02
C VAL A 2 5.74 -25.35 27.16
N ASP A 3 5.43 -24.28 27.88
CA ASP A 3 4.06 -23.84 28.21
C ASP A 3 3.26 -23.51 26.93
N GLN A 4 2.42 -24.45 26.50
CA GLN A 4 1.53 -24.30 25.32
C GLN A 4 0.46 -23.22 25.52
N ILE A 5 0.18 -22.80 26.76
CA ILE A 5 -0.88 -21.82 27.09
C ILE A 5 -0.44 -20.39 26.73
N GLY A 6 0.86 -20.08 26.89
CA GLY A 6 1.43 -18.79 26.51
C GLY A 6 1.47 -18.58 24.99
N THR A 7 1.67 -19.65 24.22
CA THR A 7 1.76 -19.59 22.76
C THR A 7 0.39 -19.36 22.12
N GLU A 8 -0.67 -19.98 22.65
CA GLU A 8 -2.03 -19.81 22.12
C GLU A 8 -2.58 -18.38 22.32
N LYS A 9 -2.30 -17.72 23.46
CA LYS A 9 -2.72 -16.32 23.67
C LYS A 9 -2.01 -15.32 22.76
N MET A 10 -0.72 -15.56 22.46
CA MET A 10 0.05 -14.74 21.52
C MET A 10 -0.44 -14.94 20.07
N VAL A 11 -0.72 -16.19 19.68
CA VAL A 11 -1.26 -16.52 18.35
C VAL A 11 -2.70 -16.02 18.18
N ALA A 12 -3.54 -16.06 19.22
CA ALA A 12 -4.90 -15.53 19.17
C ALA A 12 -4.92 -13.99 19.05
N THR A 13 -4.04 -13.29 19.76
CA THR A 13 -3.88 -11.83 19.68
C THR A 13 -3.36 -11.38 18.31
N ALA A 14 -2.47 -12.17 17.70
CA ALA A 14 -2.00 -11.93 16.33
C ALA A 14 -3.07 -12.22 15.27
N ARG A 15 -3.86 -13.29 15.42
CA ARG A 15 -4.97 -13.64 14.50
C ARG A 15 -6.08 -12.61 14.51
N THR A 16 -6.38 -12.02 15.66
CA THR A 16 -7.36 -10.93 15.73
C THR A 16 -6.88 -9.69 14.97
N ASN A 17 -5.58 -9.39 14.95
CA ASN A 17 -5.09 -8.16 14.33
C ASN A 17 -4.94 -8.24 12.79
N LEU A 18 -5.11 -9.41 12.18
CA LEU A 18 -4.82 -9.65 10.76
C LEU A 18 -6.02 -10.19 9.96
N ASP A 19 -7.18 -10.43 10.58
CA ASP A 19 -8.38 -10.84 9.85
C ASP A 19 -9.11 -9.61 9.26
N PRO A 20 -9.23 -9.46 7.93
CA PRO A 20 -9.97 -8.36 7.31
C PRO A 20 -11.44 -8.32 7.76
N LEU A 21 -12.02 -9.49 8.04
CA LEU A 21 -13.39 -9.64 8.54
C LEU A 21 -13.51 -9.10 9.97
N PHE A 22 -12.45 -9.25 10.76
CA PHE A 22 -12.38 -8.73 12.12
C PHE A 22 -12.29 -7.21 12.17
N ILE A 23 -11.49 -6.59 11.29
CA ILE A 23 -11.40 -5.12 11.23
C ILE A 23 -12.69 -4.53 10.67
N THR A 24 -13.19 -5.05 9.54
CA THR A 24 -14.42 -4.54 8.91
C THR A 24 -15.68 -4.77 9.75
N GLY A 25 -15.70 -5.82 10.58
CA GLY A 25 -16.76 -6.09 11.56
C GLY A 25 -16.80 -5.09 12.73
N ARG A 26 -15.69 -4.41 13.03
CA ARG A 26 -15.59 -3.40 14.10
C ARG A 26 -15.97 -1.98 13.66
N LEU A 27 -16.09 -1.75 12.35
CA LEU A 27 -16.45 -0.46 11.77
C LEU A 27 -17.94 -0.22 11.85
N THR A 28 -18.31 0.98 12.27
CA THR A 28 -19.64 1.53 12.04
C THR A 28 -19.88 1.74 10.54
N LEU A 29 -21.15 1.84 10.13
CA LEU A 29 -21.49 2.12 8.74
C LEU A 29 -20.88 3.45 8.25
N GLN A 30 -20.86 4.47 9.12
CA GLN A 30 -20.29 5.78 8.78
C GLN A 30 -18.77 5.70 8.56
N GLU A 31 -18.06 4.93 9.37
CA GLU A 31 -16.62 4.69 9.16
C GLU A 31 -16.38 3.94 7.84
N LYS A 32 -17.19 2.93 7.51
CA LYS A 32 -17.07 2.20 6.24
C LYS A 32 -17.23 3.13 5.03
N VAL A 33 -18.24 3.99 5.03
CA VAL A 33 -18.50 4.93 3.93
C VAL A 33 -17.30 5.85 3.71
N ARG A 34 -16.61 6.28 4.78
CA ARG A 34 -15.44 7.16 4.69
C ARG A 34 -14.17 6.47 4.17
N LEU A 35 -14.17 5.15 4.04
CA LEU A 35 -13.07 4.37 3.46
C LEU A 35 -13.29 4.04 1.97
N LEU A 36 -14.40 4.47 1.36
CA LEU A 36 -14.73 4.17 -0.04
C LEU A 36 -14.08 5.11 -1.06
N VAL A 37 -13.31 6.09 -0.60
CA VAL A 37 -12.61 7.07 -1.44
C VAL A 37 -11.11 7.00 -1.20
N ASN A 38 -10.33 7.53 -2.14
CA ASN A 38 -8.88 7.48 -2.15
C ASN A 38 -8.24 8.09 -0.90
N ASN A 39 -8.72 9.27 -0.50
CA ASN A 39 -8.34 9.90 0.76
C ASN A 39 -9.12 9.27 1.93
N ALA A 40 -8.81 8.02 2.23
CA ALA A 40 -9.53 7.26 3.24
C ALA A 40 -9.27 7.85 4.63
N ALA A 41 -10.35 8.24 5.31
CA ALA A 41 -10.25 8.88 6.61
C ALA A 41 -9.73 7.89 7.67
N GLY A 42 -8.92 8.41 8.61
CA GLY A 42 -8.51 7.62 9.77
C GLY A 42 -9.68 7.27 10.68
N ILE A 43 -9.51 6.20 11.47
CA ILE A 43 -10.46 5.75 12.48
C ILE A 43 -9.74 5.72 13.84
N PRO A 44 -9.65 6.87 14.54
CA PRO A 44 -8.86 7.00 15.77
C PRO A 44 -9.27 6.03 16.89
N ARG A 45 -10.57 5.71 17.00
CA ARG A 45 -11.08 4.77 18.01
C ARG A 45 -10.49 3.37 17.87
N LEU A 46 -10.06 3.00 16.67
CA LEU A 46 -9.43 1.72 16.35
C LEU A 46 -7.92 1.85 16.13
N GLY A 47 -7.33 3.04 16.32
CA GLY A 47 -5.91 3.30 16.06
C GLY A 47 -5.52 3.24 14.58
N ILE A 48 -6.49 3.34 13.66
CA ILE A 48 -6.24 3.29 12.21
C ILE A 48 -5.97 4.71 11.71
N GLN A 49 -4.82 4.90 11.07
CA GLN A 49 -4.45 6.18 10.44
C GLN A 49 -5.18 6.36 9.11
N GLY A 50 -5.32 7.62 8.67
CA GLY A 50 -5.80 7.90 7.31
C GLY A 50 -4.82 7.34 6.29
N TYR A 51 -5.34 6.93 5.14
CA TYR A 51 -4.53 6.32 4.09
C TYR A 51 -4.96 6.82 2.73
N GLU A 52 -4.03 7.44 2.01
CA GLU A 52 -4.20 7.78 0.61
C GLU A 52 -3.71 6.61 -0.24
N TRP A 53 -4.64 5.92 -0.90
CA TRP A 53 -4.33 4.73 -1.70
C TRP A 53 -4.18 5.01 -3.19
N TRP A 54 -4.52 6.21 -3.66
CA TRP A 54 -4.27 6.59 -5.05
C TRP A 54 -2.86 7.16 -5.22
N SER A 55 -1.96 6.26 -5.62
CA SER A 55 -0.62 6.60 -6.13
C SER A 55 -0.49 6.17 -7.58
N GLU A 56 0.46 6.76 -8.30
CA GLU A 56 0.66 6.51 -9.73
C GLU A 56 2.10 6.12 -10.05
N ALA A 57 2.28 5.10 -10.90
CA ALA A 57 3.59 4.57 -11.27
C ALA A 57 3.64 3.99 -12.71
N LEU A 58 2.82 4.51 -13.64
CA LEU A 58 2.57 3.90 -14.96
C LEU A 58 3.87 3.63 -15.76
N HIS A 59 4.81 4.57 -15.73
CA HIS A 59 6.12 4.45 -16.38
C HIS A 59 7.22 5.09 -15.52
N GLY A 60 7.12 4.88 -14.21
CA GLY A 60 7.89 5.61 -13.19
C GLY A 60 6.95 6.23 -12.16
N VAL A 61 7.43 6.37 -10.92
CA VAL A 61 6.66 6.96 -9.81
C VAL A 61 6.31 8.42 -10.13
N SER A 62 5.05 8.78 -9.90
CA SER A 62 4.49 10.12 -10.18
C SER A 62 4.09 10.84 -8.90
N ASP A 63 4.35 12.15 -8.87
CA ASP A 63 3.93 13.09 -7.81
C ASP A 63 2.68 13.91 -8.23
N VAL A 64 2.07 13.60 -9.37
CA VAL A 64 0.86 14.32 -9.81
C VAL A 64 -0.37 13.87 -9.00
N GLY A 65 -0.39 12.61 -8.58
CA GLY A 65 -1.43 12.05 -7.72
C GLY A 65 -1.31 12.48 -6.24
N PRO A 66 -2.32 12.17 -5.41
CA PRO A 66 -2.33 12.54 -4.00
C PRO A 66 -1.43 11.64 -3.12
N GLY A 67 -1.23 10.38 -3.50
CA GLY A 67 -0.58 9.37 -2.64
C GLY A 67 0.94 9.33 -2.67
N THR A 68 1.59 10.16 -3.49
CA THR A 68 3.06 10.24 -3.54
C THR A 68 3.50 11.69 -3.70
N LYS A 69 4.55 12.07 -2.97
CA LYS A 69 5.18 13.39 -2.96
C LYS A 69 6.69 13.24 -3.00
N PHE A 70 7.37 13.99 -3.86
CA PHE A 70 8.82 14.08 -3.85
C PHE A 70 9.25 14.99 -2.70
N LEU A 71 10.17 14.48 -1.87
CA LEU A 71 10.68 15.19 -0.71
C LEU A 71 11.97 15.94 -1.06
N PRO A 72 12.43 16.90 -0.23
CA PRO A 72 13.70 17.58 -0.45
C PRO A 72 14.90 16.64 -0.56
N GLU A 73 14.84 15.44 0.02
CA GLU A 73 15.88 14.42 -0.06
C GLU A 73 15.79 13.57 -1.35
N PHE A 74 14.60 13.53 -1.96
CA PHE A 74 14.28 12.74 -3.15
C PHE A 74 13.54 13.60 -4.17
N HIS A 75 14.30 14.26 -5.03
CA HIS A 75 13.81 15.30 -5.93
C HIS A 75 13.01 14.77 -7.15
N GLY A 76 12.92 13.45 -7.32
CA GLY A 76 12.23 12.84 -8.44
C GLY A 76 12.42 11.32 -8.51
N ALA A 77 11.86 10.73 -9.56
CA ALA A 77 11.97 9.32 -9.88
C ALA A 77 12.31 9.12 -11.36
N THR A 78 12.89 7.97 -11.69
CA THR A 78 13.18 7.59 -13.08
C THR A 78 11.90 7.61 -13.91
N GLN A 79 11.97 8.22 -15.10
CA GLN A 79 10.89 8.25 -16.08
C GLN A 79 11.25 7.32 -17.23
N PHE A 80 10.59 6.18 -17.29
CA PHE A 80 10.75 5.21 -18.37
C PHE A 80 10.00 5.67 -19.63
N PRO A 81 10.30 5.09 -20.81
CA PRO A 81 9.49 5.28 -21.99
C PRO A 81 8.01 4.97 -21.72
N GLN A 82 7.13 5.68 -22.42
CA GLN A 82 5.69 5.42 -22.35
C GLN A 82 5.37 3.95 -22.67
N VAL A 83 4.27 3.45 -22.11
CA VAL A 83 3.83 2.05 -22.21
C VAL A 83 3.86 1.54 -23.66
N ILE A 84 3.43 2.35 -24.63
CA ILE A 84 3.43 2.01 -26.06
C ILE A 84 4.85 1.78 -26.61
N THR A 85 5.83 2.57 -26.16
CA THR A 85 7.23 2.46 -26.56
C THR A 85 7.87 1.23 -25.93
N THR A 86 7.63 1.00 -24.64
CA THR A 86 8.12 -0.20 -23.94
C THR A 86 7.51 -1.48 -24.54
N ALA A 87 6.23 -1.45 -24.93
CA ALA A 87 5.57 -2.57 -25.62
C ALA A 87 6.21 -2.89 -26.98
N SER A 88 6.66 -1.86 -27.69
CA SER A 88 7.28 -2.00 -29.01
C SER A 88 8.63 -2.74 -28.98
N THR A 89 9.18 -3.01 -27.80
CA THR A 89 10.39 -3.82 -27.63
C THR A 89 10.13 -5.33 -27.75
N PHE A 90 8.88 -5.77 -27.54
CA PHE A 90 8.50 -7.19 -27.44
C PHE A 90 9.40 -8.00 -26.49
N ASN A 91 9.88 -7.37 -25.41
CA ASN A 91 10.80 -7.96 -24.44
C ASN A 91 10.17 -8.02 -23.04
N ASP A 92 9.63 -9.18 -22.67
CA ASP A 92 8.96 -9.40 -21.39
C ASP A 92 9.89 -9.21 -20.18
N THR A 93 11.18 -9.58 -20.32
CA THR A 93 12.18 -9.38 -19.25
C THR A 93 12.38 -7.90 -18.95
N LEU A 94 12.40 -7.05 -19.98
CA LEU A 94 12.49 -5.60 -19.80
C LEU A 94 11.28 -5.04 -19.04
N TRP A 95 10.07 -5.57 -19.29
CA TRP A 95 8.87 -5.18 -18.55
C TRP A 95 8.96 -5.52 -17.06
N GLU A 96 9.42 -6.73 -16.76
CA GLU A 96 9.61 -7.19 -15.39
C GLU A 96 10.68 -6.37 -14.65
N GLU A 97 11.79 -6.05 -15.32
CA GLU A 97 12.85 -5.21 -14.77
C GLU A 97 12.35 -3.80 -14.45
N ILE A 98 11.59 -3.17 -15.34
CA ILE A 98 10.97 -1.86 -15.10
C ILE A 98 10.00 -1.91 -13.92
N GLY A 99 9.15 -2.94 -13.86
CA GLY A 99 8.19 -3.13 -12.76
C GLY A 99 8.89 -3.34 -11.40
N THR A 100 9.94 -4.17 -11.39
CA THR A 100 10.74 -4.44 -10.19
C THR A 100 11.48 -3.20 -9.72
N TYR A 101 12.06 -2.43 -10.63
CA TYR A 101 12.71 -1.16 -10.31
C TYR A 101 11.74 -0.13 -9.72
N ASN A 102 10.49 -0.07 -10.21
CA ASN A 102 9.47 0.80 -9.63
C ASN A 102 8.96 0.33 -8.26
N ASN A 103 9.17 -0.94 -7.90
CA ASN A 103 8.76 -1.51 -6.62
C ASN A 103 9.72 -1.19 -5.47
N ILE A 104 10.46 -0.08 -5.54
CA ILE A 104 11.28 0.40 -4.43
C ILE A 104 10.34 0.57 -3.24
N LYS A 105 10.63 -0.15 -2.15
CA LYS A 105 10.00 0.05 -0.86
C LYS A 105 10.19 1.51 -0.48
N LEU A 106 9.18 2.32 -0.75
CA LEU A 106 9.02 3.61 -0.10
C LEU A 106 8.75 3.25 1.37
N GLU A 107 9.82 3.12 2.14
CA GLU A 107 9.73 3.04 3.59
C GLU A 107 9.03 4.33 4.03
N LYS A 108 7.78 4.17 4.49
CA LYS A 108 7.05 5.21 5.20
C LYS A 108 7.57 5.28 6.63
#